data_AF-A0A4V6NSC5-F1
#
_entry.id   AF-A0A4V6NSC5-F1
#
_cell.length_a   1.000
_cell.length_b   1.000
_cell.length_c   1.000
_cell.angle_alpha   90.00
_cell.angle_beta   90.00
_cell.angle_gamma   90.00
#
_symmetry.space_group_name_H-M   'P 1'
#
loop_
_entity.id
_entity.type
_entity.pdbx_description
1 polymer ?
#
loop_
_entity_poly.entity_id
_entity_poly.type
_entity_poly.pdbx_seq_one_letter_code
_entity_poly.pdbx_strand_id
1 'polypeptide(L)'
;MTAPRWQHDYELLACVATRLHVQRIVGYPEVVHAGRMTARAAADGIRVMGTIACTWWAIAEGHPEAHWTQDPDLGGAWLYERIAALTIAARHPRAEAIELPNDYDFVGFADAIDTLIWWETAQPSARLIADCNRELRMPARPAAISPIPPVAPAPRPSPIARAASRAGQPFLFGVAA
;
A
#
# COMPACT_ATOMS: atom_id res chain seq x y z
N MET A 1 -15.05 3.27 22.08
CA MET A 1 -15.89 3.49 20.89
C MET A 1 -15.84 2.22 20.05
N THR A 2 -16.97 1.74 19.55
CA THR A 2 -17.01 0.57 18.66
C THR A 2 -16.38 0.91 17.32
N ALA A 3 -15.70 -0.08 16.73
CA ALA A 3 -15.18 -0.05 15.36
C ALA A 3 -16.26 0.39 14.36
N PRO A 4 -16.02 1.42 13.52
CA PRO A 4 -16.97 1.85 12.51
C PRO A 4 -16.95 0.93 11.28
N ARG A 5 -18.04 0.97 10.50
CA ARG A 5 -18.29 0.07 9.35
C ARG A 5 -17.13 0.03 8.35
N TRP A 6 -16.58 1.19 8.01
CA TRP A 6 -15.60 1.33 6.92
C TRP A 6 -14.15 1.27 7.39
N GLN A 7 -13.89 0.77 8.61
CA GLN A 7 -12.57 0.87 9.23
C GLN A 7 -11.42 0.27 8.40
N HIS A 8 -11.68 -0.71 7.53
CA HIS A 8 -10.64 -1.35 6.71
C HIS A 8 -10.70 -0.95 5.23
N ASP A 9 -11.63 -0.08 4.83
CA ASP A 9 -11.77 0.34 3.44
C ASP A 9 -10.92 1.58 3.16
N TYR A 10 -9.60 1.39 3.11
CA TYR A 10 -8.64 2.50 3.01
C TYR A 10 -8.78 3.30 1.71
N GLU A 11 -9.19 2.66 0.61
CA GLU A 11 -9.44 3.32 -0.67
C GLU A 11 -10.65 4.24 -0.60
N LEU A 12 -11.76 3.78 0.00
CA LEU A 12 -12.93 4.63 0.25
C LEU A 12 -12.57 5.83 1.13
N LEU A 13 -11.82 5.60 2.21
CA LEU A 13 -11.42 6.67 3.14
C LEU A 13 -10.52 7.71 2.46
N ALA A 14 -9.61 7.29 1.58
CA ALA A 14 -8.79 8.19 0.77
C ALA A 14 -9.64 9.01 -0.23
N CYS A 15 -10.62 8.38 -0.89
CA CYS A 15 -11.56 9.05 -1.78
C CYS A 15 -12.39 10.11 -1.04
N VAL A 16 -12.91 9.77 0.15
CA VAL A 16 -13.70 10.69 0.99
C VAL A 16 -12.87 11.87 1.47
N ALA A 17 -11.65 11.63 1.98
CA ALA A 17 -10.74 12.69 2.38
C ALA A 17 -10.40 13.63 1.20
N THR A 18 -10.20 13.07 0.00
CA THR A 18 -9.95 13.84 -1.21
C THR A 18 -11.16 14.68 -1.62
N ARG A 19 -12.37 14.11 -1.56
CA ARG A 19 -13.61 14.85 -1.84
C ARG A 19 -13.77 16.03 -0.89
N LEU A 20 -13.52 15.84 0.41
CA LEU A 20 -13.55 16.92 1.40
C LEU A 20 -12.51 18.01 1.09
N HIS A 21 -11.32 17.64 0.64
CA HIS A 21 -10.28 18.59 0.24
C HIS A 21 -10.72 19.43 -0.97
N VAL A 22 -11.22 18.77 -2.02
CA VAL A 22 -11.71 19.45 -3.24
C VAL A 22 -12.87 20.39 -2.94
N GLN A 23 -13.81 19.99 -2.09
CA GLN A 23 -14.92 20.85 -1.67
C GLN A 23 -14.42 22.16 -1.04
N ARG A 24 -13.32 22.14 -0.28
CA ARG A 24 -12.73 23.35 0.31
C ARG A 24 -12.03 24.21 -0.73
N ILE A 25 -11.24 23.60 -1.63
CA ILE A 25 -10.59 24.33 -2.73
C ILE A 25 -11.62 25.08 -3.58
N VAL A 26 -12.74 24.43 -3.89
CA VAL A 26 -13.79 25.02 -4.73
C VAL A 26 -14.65 26.01 -3.95
N GLY A 27 -15.05 25.69 -2.70
CA GLY A 27 -16.02 26.49 -1.95
C GLY A 27 -15.45 27.65 -1.16
N TYR A 28 -14.22 27.55 -0.64
CA TYR A 28 -13.66 28.58 0.24
C TYR A 28 -13.44 29.95 -0.43
N PRO A 29 -13.04 30.05 -1.71
CA PRO A 29 -12.90 31.35 -2.37
C PRO A 29 -14.16 32.21 -2.28
N GLU A 30 -15.35 31.63 -2.50
CA GLU A 30 -16.62 32.34 -2.39
C GLU A 30 -16.91 32.76 -0.94
N VAL A 31 -16.66 31.88 0.03
CA VAL A 31 -16.87 32.17 1.46
C VAL A 31 -15.96 33.30 1.94
N VAL A 32 -14.73 33.36 1.45
CA VAL A 32 -13.77 34.45 1.70
C VAL A 32 -14.23 35.74 1.04
N HIS A 33 -14.64 35.70 -0.23
CA HIS A 33 -15.14 36.87 -0.95
C HIS A 33 -16.39 37.47 -0.27
N ALA A 34 -17.26 36.61 0.27
CA ALA A 34 -18.44 37.01 1.03
C ALA A 34 -18.13 37.51 2.45
N GLY A 35 -16.86 37.58 2.87
CA GLY A 35 -16.46 38.06 4.20
C GLY A 35 -16.82 37.15 5.36
N ARG A 36 -17.24 35.90 5.09
CA ARG A 36 -17.64 34.91 6.11
C ARG A 36 -16.47 34.12 6.69
N MET A 37 -15.29 34.19 6.06
CA MET A 37 -14.06 33.51 6.46
C MET A 37 -12.85 34.36 6.08
N THR A 38 -11.79 34.36 6.89
CA THR A 38 -10.54 35.03 6.51
C THR A 38 -9.77 34.19 5.50
N ALA A 39 -8.99 34.85 4.63
CA ALA A 39 -8.12 34.14 3.68
C ALA A 39 -7.14 33.19 4.39
N ARG A 40 -6.65 33.57 5.58
CA ARG A 40 -5.78 32.72 6.39
C ARG A 40 -6.49 31.46 6.87
N ALA A 41 -7.70 31.58 7.41
CA ALA A 41 -8.49 30.43 7.85
C ALA A 41 -8.82 29.49 6.68
N ALA A 42 -9.10 30.03 5.50
CA ALA A 42 -9.31 29.24 4.29
C ALA A 42 -8.04 28.46 3.90
N ALA A 43 -6.88 29.13 3.88
CA ALA A 43 -5.60 28.50 3.58
C ALA A 43 -5.26 27.38 4.59
N ASP A 44 -5.48 27.62 5.88
CA ASP A 44 -5.29 26.60 6.93
C ASP A 44 -6.24 25.41 6.73
N GLY A 45 -7.52 25.66 6.45
CA GLY A 45 -8.49 24.58 6.23
C GLY A 45 -8.21 23.74 4.98
N ILE A 46 -7.64 24.35 3.93
CA ILE A 46 -7.16 23.64 2.72
C ILE A 46 -5.92 22.82 3.06
N ARG A 47 -4.90 23.42 3.70
CA ARG A 47 -3.67 22.72 4.15
C ARG A 47 -3.99 21.47 4.97
N VAL A 48 -4.83 21.62 6.00
CA VAL A 48 -5.16 20.52 6.92
C VAL A 48 -5.88 19.39 6.18
N MET A 49 -6.88 19.69 5.34
CA MET A 49 -7.59 18.64 4.60
C MET A 49 -6.74 18.01 3.49
N GLY A 50 -5.87 18.79 2.85
CA GLY A 50 -4.89 18.28 1.91
C GLY A 50 -3.92 17.30 2.57
N THR A 51 -3.48 17.61 3.79
CA THR A 51 -2.66 16.71 4.61
C THR A 51 -3.41 15.40 4.91
N ILE A 52 -4.67 15.47 5.36
CA ILE A 52 -5.49 14.29 5.62
C ILE A 52 -5.61 13.43 4.35
N ALA A 53 -5.96 14.04 3.21
CA ALA A 53 -6.09 13.34 1.93
C ALA A 53 -4.79 12.64 1.52
N CYS A 54 -3.64 13.32 1.63
CA CYS A 54 -2.33 12.73 1.32
C CYS A 54 -1.99 11.56 2.25
N THR A 55 -2.24 11.69 3.56
CA THR A 55 -2.03 10.59 4.51
C THR A 55 -2.85 9.36 4.14
N TRP A 56 -4.13 9.55 3.81
CA TRP A 56 -5.02 8.43 3.47
C TRP A 56 -4.70 7.77 2.14
N TRP A 57 -4.27 8.53 1.12
CA TRP A 57 -3.73 7.94 -0.10
C TRP A 57 -2.46 7.12 0.16
N ALA A 58 -1.54 7.64 0.98
CA ALA A 58 -0.34 6.87 1.33
C ALA A 58 -0.67 5.57 2.08
N ILE A 59 -1.72 5.56 2.91
CA ILE A 59 -2.21 4.35 3.57
C ILE A 59 -2.83 3.38 2.56
N ALA A 60 -3.72 3.86 1.69
CA ALA A 60 -4.39 3.04 0.69
C ALA A 60 -3.41 2.38 -0.30
N GLU A 61 -2.39 3.13 -0.74
CA GLU A 61 -1.36 2.66 -1.67
C GLU A 61 -0.25 1.86 -0.97
N GLY A 62 -0.23 1.82 0.36
CA GLY A 62 0.84 1.16 1.13
C GLY A 62 2.21 1.85 1.02
N HIS A 63 2.23 3.13 0.63
CA HIS A 63 3.42 3.98 0.61
C HIS A 63 3.81 4.42 2.00
N PRO A 64 5.10 4.63 2.33
CA PRO A 64 5.51 5.14 3.63
C PRO A 64 4.87 6.50 3.93
N GLU A 65 4.61 6.79 5.22
CA GLU A 65 4.16 8.12 5.61
C GLU A 65 5.25 9.16 5.31
N ALA A 66 4.85 10.26 4.67
CA ALA A 66 5.77 11.34 4.37
C ALA A 66 5.98 12.19 5.63
N HIS A 67 7.23 12.43 6.02
CA HIS A 67 7.58 13.15 7.26
C HIS A 67 6.91 14.53 7.39
N TRP A 68 6.60 15.19 6.28
CA TRP A 68 5.95 16.50 6.28
C TRP A 68 4.50 16.47 6.79
N THR A 69 3.79 15.33 6.75
CA THR A 69 2.35 15.29 7.09
C THR A 69 2.05 15.61 8.55
N GLN A 70 3.04 15.42 9.43
CA GLN A 70 2.93 15.68 10.87
C GLN A 70 3.51 17.03 11.28
N ASP A 71 4.15 17.76 10.35
CA ASP A 71 4.85 19.02 10.62
C ASP A 71 4.16 20.20 9.90
N PRO A 72 3.44 21.07 10.62
CA PRO A 72 2.79 22.22 10.01
C PRO A 72 3.75 23.21 9.34
N ASP A 73 5.01 23.30 9.79
CA ASP A 73 6.01 24.17 9.18
C ASP A 73 6.42 23.67 7.79
N LEU A 74 6.24 22.37 7.54
CA LEU A 74 6.42 21.73 6.23
C LEU A 74 5.11 21.60 5.44
N GLY A 75 4.01 22.20 5.92
CA GLY A 75 2.69 22.14 5.28
C GLY A 75 1.82 20.96 5.71
N GLY A 76 2.25 20.18 6.71
CA GLY A 76 1.45 19.16 7.37
C GLY A 76 0.40 19.75 8.30
N ALA A 77 -0.11 18.93 9.22
CA ALA A 77 -1.10 19.37 10.21
C ALA A 77 -0.98 18.58 11.50
N TRP A 78 -1.17 19.27 12.63
CA TRP A 78 -1.23 18.62 13.92
C TRP A 78 -2.47 17.72 14.03
N LEU A 79 -2.40 16.70 14.87
CA LEU A 79 -3.51 15.78 15.11
C LEU A 79 -4.82 16.50 15.50
N TYR A 80 -4.73 17.49 16.40
CA TYR A 80 -5.91 18.24 16.82
C TYR A 80 -6.53 19.08 15.69
N GLU A 81 -5.71 19.59 14.76
CA GLU A 81 -6.20 20.32 13.58
C GLU A 81 -6.97 19.37 12.67
N ARG A 82 -6.44 18.16 12.45
CA ARG A 82 -7.06 17.12 11.61
C ARG A 82 -8.42 16.70 12.17
N ILE A 83 -8.47 16.39 13.47
CA ILE A 83 -9.72 16.03 14.17
C ILE A 83 -10.74 17.16 14.09
N ALA A 84 -10.33 18.40 14.36
CA ALA A 84 -11.22 19.57 14.29
C ALA A 84 -11.76 19.76 12.86
N ALA A 85 -10.90 19.65 11.85
CA ALA A 85 -11.27 19.79 10.45
C ALA A 85 -12.28 18.72 9.99
N LEU A 86 -12.08 17.46 10.38
CA LEU A 86 -13.02 16.37 10.08
C LEU A 86 -14.34 16.53 10.84
N THR A 87 -14.27 16.92 12.11
CA THR A 87 -15.47 17.15 12.93
C THR A 87 -16.34 18.27 12.37
N ILE A 88 -15.73 19.34 11.88
CA ILE A 88 -16.45 20.43 11.19
C ILE A 88 -17.05 19.92 9.87
N ALA A 89 -16.28 19.16 9.08
CA ALA A 89 -16.74 18.60 7.82
C ALA A 89 -17.91 17.61 7.98
N ALA A 90 -17.97 16.88 9.09
CA ALA A 90 -19.01 15.90 9.37
C ALA A 90 -20.38 16.52 9.67
N ARG A 91 -20.45 17.81 10.04
CA ARG A 91 -21.71 18.43 10.54
C ARG A 91 -22.85 18.35 9.54
N HIS A 92 -22.60 18.76 8.29
CA HIS A 92 -23.64 18.79 7.26
C HIS A 92 -24.01 17.39 6.76
N PRO A 93 -23.06 16.51 6.39
CA PRO A 93 -23.38 15.14 6.00
C PRO A 93 -24.15 14.35 7.06
N ARG A 94 -23.83 14.54 8.34
CA ARG A 94 -24.59 13.91 9.44
C ARG A 94 -26.03 14.43 9.51
N ALA A 95 -26.23 15.73 9.33
CA ALA A 95 -27.57 16.31 9.31
C ALA A 95 -28.39 15.76 8.12
N GLU A 96 -27.80 15.74 6.93
CA GLU A 96 -28.43 15.16 5.73
C GLU A 96 -28.75 13.68 5.91
N ALA A 97 -27.85 12.89 6.48
CA ALA A 97 -28.09 11.46 6.74
C ALA A 97 -29.23 11.22 7.76
N ILE A 98 -29.46 12.14 8.70
CA ILE A 98 -30.59 12.07 9.64
C ILE A 98 -31.89 12.43 8.93
N GLU A 99 -31.88 13.46 8.08
CA GLU A 99 -33.06 13.91 7.33
C GLU A 99 -33.47 12.94 6.22
N LEU A 100 -32.50 12.31 5.56
CA LEU A 100 -32.68 11.42 4.42
C LEU A 100 -32.09 10.03 4.70
N PRO A 101 -32.65 9.26 5.65
CA PRO A 101 -32.07 8.00 6.09
C PRO A 101 -32.10 6.88 5.04
N ASN A 102 -32.92 7.02 3.99
CA ASN A 102 -32.99 6.07 2.88
C ASN A 102 -32.03 6.42 1.73
N ASP A 103 -31.34 7.57 1.80
CA ASP A 103 -30.32 7.93 0.85
C ASP A 103 -28.97 7.36 1.31
N TYR A 104 -28.64 6.19 0.74
CA TYR A 104 -27.44 5.46 1.10
C TYR A 104 -26.15 6.21 0.75
N ASP A 105 -26.18 7.19 -0.15
CA ASP A 105 -24.99 7.98 -0.49
C ASP A 105 -24.68 8.97 0.65
N PHE A 106 -25.68 9.67 1.18
CA PHE A 106 -25.48 10.57 2.33
C PHE A 106 -25.12 9.81 3.60
N VAL A 107 -25.81 8.70 3.88
CA VAL A 107 -25.52 7.85 5.03
C VAL A 107 -24.11 7.26 4.93
N GLY A 108 -23.75 6.70 3.77
CA GLY A 108 -22.43 6.13 3.54
C GLY A 108 -21.31 7.18 3.64
N PHE A 109 -21.55 8.39 3.13
CA PHE A 109 -20.60 9.49 3.22
C PHE A 109 -20.40 9.97 4.67
N ALA A 110 -21.49 10.13 5.45
CA ALA A 110 -21.40 10.49 6.85
C ALA A 110 -20.65 9.42 7.67
N ASP A 111 -20.97 8.14 7.48
CA ASP A 111 -20.29 7.01 8.13
C ASP A 111 -18.80 6.96 7.80
N ALA A 112 -18.42 7.27 6.56
CA ALA A 112 -17.01 7.29 6.15
C ALA A 112 -16.24 8.44 6.82
N ILE A 113 -16.85 9.63 6.96
CA ILE A 113 -16.23 10.73 7.71
C ILE A 113 -16.07 10.38 9.19
N ASP A 114 -17.08 9.73 9.78
CA ASP A 114 -17.01 9.25 11.16
C ASP A 114 -15.91 8.20 11.35
N THR A 115 -15.70 7.38 10.33
CA THR A 115 -14.58 6.43 10.28
C THR A 115 -13.23 7.14 10.23
N LEU A 116 -13.09 8.22 9.44
CA LEU A 116 -11.87 9.05 9.43
C LEU A 116 -11.60 9.63 10.82
N ILE A 117 -12.62 10.20 11.48
CA ILE A 117 -12.49 10.77 12.83
C ILE A 117 -12.08 9.70 13.84
N TRP A 118 -12.70 8.52 13.78
CA TRP A 118 -12.34 7.40 14.65
C TRP A 118 -10.87 7.04 14.50
N TRP A 119 -10.37 6.92 13.26
CA TRP A 119 -8.98 6.57 13.00
C TRP A 119 -7.96 7.60 13.48
N GLU A 120 -8.29 8.89 13.52
CA GLU A 120 -7.40 9.91 14.11
C GLU A 120 -7.21 9.69 15.64
N THR A 121 -8.09 8.95 16.30
CA THR A 121 -8.01 8.71 17.75
C THR A 121 -7.76 7.25 18.14
N ALA A 122 -7.85 6.33 17.17
CA ALA A 122 -7.70 4.91 17.42
C ALA A 122 -6.25 4.53 17.79
N GLN A 123 -6.14 3.57 18.70
CA GLN A 123 -4.88 2.88 18.99
C GLN A 123 -5.09 1.37 18.84
N PRO A 124 -4.27 0.67 18.03
CA PRO A 124 -3.21 1.21 17.18
C PRO A 124 -3.72 2.07 16.01
N SER A 125 -2.87 2.93 15.45
CA SER A 125 -3.25 3.82 14.35
C SER A 125 -3.53 3.06 13.04
N ALA A 126 -4.33 3.68 12.16
CA ALA A 126 -4.62 3.14 10.82
C ALA A 126 -3.35 2.79 10.07
N ARG A 127 -2.35 3.67 10.20
CA ARG A 127 -1.03 3.52 9.59
C ARG A 127 -0.32 2.25 10.05
N LEU A 128 -0.22 2.05 11.36
CA LEU A 128 0.44 0.86 11.90
C LEU A 128 -0.24 -0.42 11.40
N ILE A 129 -1.58 -0.45 11.40
CA ILE A 129 -2.34 -1.60 10.90
C ILE A 129 -2.10 -1.82 9.41
N ALA A 130 -2.09 -0.76 8.60
CA ALA A 130 -1.83 -0.85 7.17
C ALA A 130 -0.41 -1.38 6.87
N ASP A 131 0.59 -0.89 7.60
CA ASP A 131 1.98 -1.36 7.49
C ASP A 131 2.13 -2.84 7.87
N CYS A 132 1.52 -3.27 8.98
CA CYS A 132 1.49 -4.69 9.37
C CYS A 132 0.79 -5.56 8.33
N ASN A 133 -0.35 -5.11 7.80
CA ASN A 133 -1.07 -5.85 6.76
C ASN A 133 -0.26 -5.98 5.47
N ARG A 134 0.54 -4.97 5.12
CA ARG A 134 1.46 -5.02 3.97
C ARG A 134 2.56 -6.07 4.19
N GLU A 135 3.18 -6.08 5.36
CA GLU A 135 4.22 -7.07 5.70
C GLU A 135 3.69 -8.50 5.68
N LEU A 136 2.48 -8.73 6.19
CA LEU A 136 1.81 -10.03 6.17
C LEU A 136 1.38 -10.48 4.76
N ARG A 137 1.10 -9.52 3.86
CA ARG A 137 0.78 -9.80 2.45
C ARG A 137 2.01 -10.06 1.59
N MET A 138 3.22 -9.78 2.06
CA MET A 138 4.42 -10.17 1.33
C MET A 138 4.50 -11.71 1.32
N PRO A 139 4.65 -12.37 0.15
CA PRO A 139 4.98 -13.78 0.15
C PRO A 139 6.27 -13.93 0.96
N ALA A 140 6.29 -14.87 1.92
CA ALA A 140 7.48 -15.20 2.67
C ALA A 140 8.65 -15.22 1.69
N ARG A 141 9.66 -14.36 1.91
CA ARG A 141 10.88 -14.33 1.10
C ARG A 141 11.28 -15.80 0.93
N PRO A 142 11.29 -16.37 -0.29
CA PRO A 142 11.60 -17.78 -0.44
C PRO A 142 12.93 -17.97 0.28
N ALA A 143 12.92 -18.80 1.34
CA ALA A 143 14.13 -19.16 2.06
C ALA A 143 15.13 -19.49 0.97
N ALA A 144 16.25 -18.76 0.93
CA ALA A 144 17.22 -18.88 -0.14
C ALA A 144 17.41 -20.37 -0.41
N ILE A 145 16.93 -20.84 -1.57
CA ILE A 145 16.98 -22.25 -1.92
C ILE A 145 18.47 -22.55 -1.89
N SER A 146 18.92 -23.28 -0.86
CA SER A 146 20.30 -23.74 -0.82
C SER A 146 20.57 -24.41 -2.15
N PRO A 147 21.51 -23.92 -2.96
CA PRO A 147 21.77 -24.50 -4.27
C PRO A 147 22.04 -25.97 -4.04
N ILE A 148 21.23 -26.82 -4.67
CA ILE A 148 21.46 -28.26 -4.68
C ILE A 148 22.88 -28.43 -5.22
N PRO A 149 23.81 -29.05 -4.47
CA PRO A 149 25.16 -29.23 -4.95
C PRO A 149 25.09 -29.99 -6.29
N PRO A 150 25.87 -29.58 -7.31
CA PRO A 150 25.80 -30.21 -8.62
C PRO A 150 26.02 -31.71 -8.45
N VAL A 151 25.06 -32.50 -8.94
CA VAL A 151 25.16 -33.96 -8.99
C VAL A 151 26.43 -34.30 -9.76
N ALA A 152 27.30 -35.10 -9.14
CA ALA A 152 28.55 -35.52 -9.76
C ALA A 152 28.25 -36.12 -11.15
N PRO A 153 29.01 -35.74 -12.20
CA PRO A 153 28.76 -36.25 -13.55
C PRO A 153 28.87 -37.78 -13.55
N ALA A 154 27.89 -38.43 -14.17
CA ALA A 154 27.86 -39.88 -14.31
C ALA A 154 29.19 -40.40 -14.93
N PRO A 155 29.71 -41.55 -14.47
CA PRO A 155 30.95 -42.09 -15.00
C PRO A 155 30.82 -42.37 -16.50
N ARG A 156 31.77 -41.85 -17.28
CA ARG A 156 31.82 -42.05 -18.73
C ARG A 156 31.96 -43.55 -19.03
N PRO A 157 31.22 -44.09 -20.01
CA PRO A 157 31.43 -45.47 -20.45
C PRO A 157 32.85 -45.61 -21.02
N SER A 158 33.56 -46.65 -20.57
CA SER A 158 34.92 -46.97 -21.04
C SER A 158 34.93 -47.19 -22.56
N PRO A 159 35.97 -46.73 -23.28
CA PRO A 159 36.09 -46.95 -24.70
C PRO A 159 36.24 -48.45 -24.99
N ILE A 160 35.42 -48.95 -25.91
CA ILE A 160 35.53 -50.31 -26.44
C ILE A 160 36.89 -50.42 -27.15
N ALA A 161 37.78 -51.26 -26.63
CA ALA A 161 39.06 -51.54 -27.26
C ALA A 161 38.82 -52.25 -28.61
N ARG A 162 39.20 -51.59 -29.70
CA ARG A 162 39.18 -52.16 -31.05
C ARG A 162 40.22 -53.29 -31.11
N ALA A 163 39.78 -54.54 -31.28
CA ALA A 163 40.68 -55.68 -31.42
C ALA A 163 41.63 -55.45 -32.61
N ALA A 164 42.93 -55.57 -32.35
CA ALA A 164 43.97 -55.45 -33.37
C ALA A 164 43.87 -56.59 -34.38
N SER A 165 43.84 -56.22 -35.67
CA SER A 165 43.90 -57.12 -36.81
C SER A 165 45.20 -57.93 -36.78
N ARG A 166 45.10 -59.27 -36.76
CA ARG A 166 46.25 -60.18 -36.88
C ARG A 166 46.73 -60.19 -38.34
N ALA A 167 47.86 -59.54 -38.58
CA ALA A 167 48.65 -59.74 -39.79
C ALA A 167 49.97 -60.44 -39.44
N GLY A 168 50.25 -61.53 -40.15
CA GLY A 168 51.61 -62.05 -40.36
C GLY A 168 52.11 -63.11 -39.38
N GLN A 169 52.02 -64.38 -39.76
CA GLN A 169 53.13 -65.31 -39.51
C GLN A 169 53.49 -66.07 -40.80
N PRO A 170 54.79 -66.23 -41.11
CA PRO A 170 55.27 -66.72 -42.40
C PRO A 170 55.42 -68.25 -42.42
N PHE A 171 55.29 -68.80 -43.62
CA PHE A 171 55.68 -70.16 -43.98
C PHE A 171 57.19 -70.36 -43.77
N LEU A 172 57.58 -71.49 -43.18
CA LEU A 172 58.93 -72.05 -43.31
C LEU A 172 58.85 -73.55 -43.59
N PHE A 173 59.38 -73.92 -44.76
CA PHE A 173 59.69 -75.28 -45.21
C PHE A 173 60.87 -75.86 -44.42
N GLY A 174 60.86 -77.18 -44.22
CA GLY A 174 62.01 -77.96 -43.77
C GLY A 174 61.85 -79.43 -44.14
N VAL A 175 62.49 -79.84 -45.23
CA VAL A 175 62.65 -81.23 -45.70
C VAL A 175 63.88 -81.81 -45.02
N ALA A 176 63.76 -83.02 -44.44
CA ALA A 176 64.90 -83.84 -44.03
C ALA A 176 65.10 -84.97 -45.05
N ALA A 177 66.38 -85.23 -45.33
CA ALA A 177 66.93 -86.22 -46.25
C ALA A 177 66.68 -87.67 -45.83
#